data_AF-A0AAX2RZI4-F1
#
_entry.id   AF-A0AAX2RZI4-F1
#
_cell.length_a   1.000
_cell.length_b   1.000
_cell.length_c   1.000
_cell.angle_alpha   90.00
_cell.angle_beta   90.00
_cell.angle_gamma   90.00
#
_symmetry.space_group_name_H-M   'P 1'
#
loop_
_entity.id
_entity.type
_entity.pdbx_description
1 polymer ?
#
loop_
_entity_poly.entity_id
_entity_poly.type
_entity_poly.pdbx_seq_one_letter_code
_entity_poly.pdbx_strand_id
1 'polypeptide(L)' 'MSEKATRGRASKVDLLPQNIKTQLAMMLRDKQFSQAEILEEINDLIRDCGLPETACLSKTGLNRYASRMEK' A
#
# COMPACT_ATOMS: atom_id res chain seq x y z
N MET A 1 2.69 -16.95 -12.38
CA MET A 1 1.68 -15.89 -12.14
C MET A 1 1.82 -14.87 -13.25
N SER A 2 0.91 -14.86 -14.22
CA SER A 2 1.02 -14.03 -15.43
C SER A 2 0.95 -12.55 -15.09
N GLU A 3 2.07 -11.83 -15.28
CA GLU A 3 2.12 -10.38 -15.18
C GLU A 3 1.35 -9.76 -16.37
N LYS A 4 0.04 -9.60 -16.22
CA LYS A 4 -0.73 -8.73 -17.11
C LYS A 4 -0.18 -7.31 -16.93
N ALA A 5 0.58 -6.85 -17.91
CA ALA A 5 1.15 -5.53 -17.98
C ALA A 5 0.06 -4.45 -17.95
N THR A 6 -0.26 -3.96 -16.75
CA THR A 6 -0.91 -2.66 -16.51
C THR A 6 0.13 -1.54 -16.62
N ARG A 7 1.00 -1.62 -17.65
CA ARG A 7 2.06 -0.64 -17.90
C ARG A 7 1.37 0.70 -18.19
N GLY A 8 1.46 1.63 -17.23
CA GLY A 8 0.98 3.01 -17.35
C GLY A 8 -0.05 3.46 -16.32
N ARG A 9 -0.74 2.56 -15.61
CA ARG A 9 -1.70 2.97 -14.56
C ARG A 9 -1.01 3.08 -13.20
N ALA A 10 -1.08 4.26 -12.58
CA ALA A 10 -0.63 4.47 -11.21
C ALA A 10 -1.30 3.45 -10.26
N SER A 11 -0.52 2.85 -9.36
CA SER A 11 -1.07 1.95 -8.35
C SER A 11 -1.86 2.73 -7.30
N LYS A 12 -2.76 2.07 -6.56
CA LYS A 12 -3.46 2.73 -5.45
C LYS A 12 -2.50 3.34 -4.43
N VAL A 13 -1.38 2.64 -4.15
CA VAL A 13 -0.32 3.16 -3.28
C VAL A 13 0.25 4.48 -3.80
N ASP A 14 0.47 4.60 -5.11
CA ASP A 14 0.99 5.83 -5.74
C ASP A 14 -0.01 6.99 -5.68
N LEU A 15 -1.30 6.71 -5.46
CA LEU A 15 -2.38 7.70 -5.37
C LEU A 15 -2.73 8.11 -3.94
N LEU A 16 -2.15 7.45 -2.92
CA LEU A 16 -2.42 7.79 -1.52
C LEU A 16 -1.89 9.19 -1.16
N PRO A 17 -2.54 9.90 -0.21
CA PRO A 17 -1.99 11.10 0.40
C PRO A 17 -0.61 10.88 1.02
N GLN A 18 0.21 11.94 1.08
CA GLN A 18 1.62 11.85 1.50
C GLN A 18 1.78 11.31 2.93
N ASN A 19 0.90 11.67 3.86
CA ASN A 19 0.94 11.17 5.24
C ASN A 19 0.78 9.64 5.29
N ILE A 20 -0.21 9.09 4.56
CA ILE A 20 -0.46 7.64 4.52
C ILE A 20 0.68 6.91 3.81
N LYS A 21 1.20 7.46 2.70
CA LYS A 21 2.38 6.90 2.02
C LYS A 21 3.60 6.83 2.94
N THR A 22 3.82 7.88 3.72
CA THR A 22 4.95 7.96 4.66
C THR A 22 4.81 6.89 5.74
N GLN A 23 3.62 6.77 6.34
CA GLN A 23 3.33 5.71 7.32
C GLN A 23 3.56 4.31 6.75
N LEU A 24 3.01 4.04 5.56
CA LEU A 24 3.20 2.76 4.87
C LEU A 24 4.69 2.45 4.64
N ALA A 25 5.45 3.42 4.16
CA ALA A 25 6.88 3.24 3.88
C ALA A 25 7.70 3.00 5.16
N MET A 26 7.37 3.66 6.27
CA MET A 26 8.01 3.43 7.57
C MET A 26 7.73 2.01 8.05
N MET A 27 6.46 1.58 8.09
CA MET A 27 6.10 0.24 8.56
C MET A 27 6.77 -0.87 7.72
N LEU A 28 6.85 -0.69 6.40
CA LEU A 28 7.53 -1.63 5.50
C LEU A 28 9.05 -1.70 5.72
N ARG A 29 9.66 -0.60 6.20
CA ARG A 29 11.10 -0.50 6.48
C ARG A 29 11.47 -1.01 7.86
N ASP A 30 10.62 -0.78 8.86
CA ASP A 30 10.88 -1.17 10.25
C ASP A 30 10.83 -2.68 10.45
N LYS A 31 10.18 -3.41 9.53
CA LYS A 31 10.05 -4.89 9.51
C LYS A 31 9.48 -5.48 10.81
N GLN A 32 8.83 -4.67 11.65
CA GLN A 32 8.18 -5.11 12.89
C GLN A 32 6.79 -5.71 12.64
N PHE A 33 6.18 -5.40 11.50
CA PHE A 33 4.84 -5.84 11.13
C PHE A 33 4.87 -6.73 9.90
N SER A 34 4.01 -7.75 9.88
CA SER A 34 3.73 -8.52 8.68
C SER A 34 3.00 -7.67 7.63
N GLN A 35 3.10 -8.05 6.36
CA GLN A 35 2.37 -7.35 5.29
C GLN A 35 0.84 -7.41 5.47
N ALA A 36 0.31 -8.40 6.19
CA ALA A 36 -1.12 -8.47 6.49
C ALA A 36 -1.52 -7.43 7.53
N GLU A 37 -0.74 -7.28 8.61
CA GLU A 37 -0.96 -6.25 9.63
C GLU A 37 -0.80 -4.84 9.03
N ILE A 38 0.22 -4.63 8.19
CA ILE A 38 0.39 -3.34 7.48
C ILE A 38 -0.81 -3.04 6.57
N LEU A 39 -1.39 -4.06 5.92
CA LEU A 39 -2.55 -3.86 5.06
C LEU A 39 -3.78 -3.40 5.86
N GLU A 40 -4.02 -4.02 6.99
CA GLU A 40 -5.13 -3.68 7.89
C GLU A 40 -4.96 -2.26 8.44
N GLU A 41 -3.81 -1.98 9.06
CA GLU A 41 -3.48 -0.66 9.64
C GLU A 41 -3.62 0.46 8.61
N ILE A 42 -3.10 0.28 7.41
CA ILE A 42 -3.16 1.33 6.37
C ILE A 42 -4.58 1.51 5.83
N ASN A 43 -5.36 0.44 5.72
CA ASN A 43 -6.75 0.56 5.29
C ASN A 43 -7.63 1.21 6.37
N ASP A 44 -7.36 0.95 7.65
CA ASP A 44 -8.05 1.62 8.74
C ASP A 44 -7.68 3.10 8.80
N LEU A 45 -6.39 3.44 8.65
CA LEU A 45 -5.95 4.84 8.54
C LEU A 45 -6.60 5.57 7.34
N ILE A 46 -6.78 4.89 6.21
CA ILE A 46 -7.49 5.44 5.04
C ILE A 46 -8.94 5.78 5.40
N ARG A 47 -9.64 4.88 6.09
CA ARG A 47 -11.03 5.08 6.54
C ARG A 47 -11.13 6.19 7.58
N ASP A 48 -10.22 6.23 8.55
CA ASP A 48 -10.15 7.24 9.60
C ASP A 48 -9.89 8.64 9.03
N CYS A 49 -9.13 8.73 7.93
CA CYS A 49 -8.95 9.97 7.17
C CYS A 49 -10.17 10.37 6.32
N GLY A 50 -11.26 9.59 6.35
CA GLY A 50 -12.47 9.84 5.56
C GLY A 50 -12.31 9.62 4.06
N LEU A 51 -11.28 8.87 3.63
CA LEU A 51 -11.07 8.56 2.23
C LEU A 51 -12.06 7.48 1.76
N PRO A 52 -12.41 7.47 0.46
CA PRO A 52 -13.32 6.46 -0.07
C PRO A 52 -12.68 5.06 -0.04
N GLU A 53 -13.51 4.01 0.08
CA GLU A 53 -13.07 2.59 -0.01
C GLU A 53 -12.30 2.26 -1.30
N THR A 54 -12.48 3.06 -2.35
CA THR A 54 -11.69 2.93 -3.58
C THR A 54 -10.21 3.23 -3.37
N ALA A 55 -9.84 3.99 -2.34
CA ALA A 55 -8.46 4.25 -1.92
C ALA A 55 -7.84 3.07 -1.17
N CYS A 56 -8.65 2.21 -0.52
CA CYS A 56 -8.16 1.05 0.23
C CYS A 56 -7.30 0.14 -0.65
N LEU A 57 -6.18 -0.28 -0.07
CA LEU A 57 -5.20 -1.14 -0.71
C LEU A 57 -5.70 -2.59 -0.78
N SER A 58 -5.17 -3.32 -1.75
CA SER A 58 -5.30 -4.77 -1.81
C SER A 58 -3.99 -5.42 -1.44
N LYS A 59 -4.04 -6.66 -0.93
CA LYS A 59 -2.86 -7.48 -0.64
C LYS A 59 -1.86 -7.52 -1.81
N THR A 60 -2.33 -7.80 -3.02
CA THR A 60 -1.47 -7.84 -4.21
C THR A 60 -0.90 -6.46 -4.56
N GLY A 61 -1.64 -5.37 -4.31
CA GLY A 61 -1.15 -4.01 -4.50
C GLY A 61 -0.01 -3.68 -3.54
N LEU A 62 -0.22 -3.97 -2.25
CA LEU A 62 0.76 -3.75 -1.19
C LEU A 62 2.03 -4.58 -1.42
N ASN A 63 1.89 -5.89 -1.69
CA ASN A 63 3.04 -6.78 -1.86
C ASN A 63 3.93 -6.35 -3.04
N ARG A 64 3.33 -5.92 -4.16
CA ARG A 64 4.09 -5.38 -5.30
C ARG A 64 4.83 -4.09 -4.94
N TYR A 65 4.25 -3.24 -4.10
CA TYR A 65 4.93 -2.04 -3.62
C TYR A 65 6.10 -2.40 -2.69
N ALA A 66 5.87 -3.30 -1.73
CA ALA A 66 6.91 -3.78 -0.81
C ALA A 66 8.11 -4.38 -1.57
N SER A 67 7.87 -5.28 -2.53
CA SER A 67 8.94 -5.88 -3.34
C SER A 67 9.68 -4.89 -4.25
N ARG A 68 9.12 -3.69 -4.51
CA ARG A 68 9.84 -2.60 -5.19
C ARG A 68 10.76 -1.83 -4.24
N MET A 69 10.44 -1.77 -2.95
CA MET A 69 11.27 -1.09 -1.94
C MET A 69 12.46 -1.92 -1.46
N GLU A 70 12.40 -3.24 -1.65
CA GLU A 70 13.49 -4.17 -1.30
C GLU A 70 14.55 -4.28 -2.41
N LYS A 71 14.36 -3.61 -3.55
CA LYS A 71 15.31 -3.52 -4.67
C LYS A 71 16.14 -2.25 -4.56
#